data_AF-A0A9X2FTJ9-F1
#
_entry.id   AF-A0A9X2FTJ9-F1
#
_cell.length_a   1.000
_cell.length_b   1.000
_cell.length_c   1.000
_cell.angle_alpha   90.00
_cell.angle_beta   90.00
_cell.angle_gamma   90.00
#
_symmetry.space_group_name_H-M   'P 1'
#
loop_
_entity.id
_entity.type
_entity.pdbx_description
1 polymer ?
#
loop_
_entity_poly.entity_id
_entity_poly.type
_entity_poly.pdbx_seq_one_letter_code
_entity_poly.pdbx_strand_id
1 'polypeptide(L)'
;MKNRPAYLAPIFDEHSRELCISSVTVMELQYAVENSQQRTTNADKLDSFLARLKILNYDTDAAYHTALIRHKLKQQGTPIGPYDQMIAGHARCHGLTVVTNNTGEFERVPGLITENWLQQPPQSSINEPTPAYR
;
A
#
# COMPACT_ATOMS: atom_id res chain seq x y z
N MET A 1 16.32 0.22 -4.24
CA MET A 1 15.27 1.25 -4.44
C MET A 1 15.89 2.45 -5.15
N LYS A 2 15.54 2.67 -6.43
CA LYS A 2 15.90 3.90 -7.16
C LYS A 2 14.84 4.97 -6.83
N ASN A 3 15.25 6.22 -6.68
CA ASN A 3 14.40 7.40 -6.43
C ASN A 3 13.60 7.38 -5.11
N ARG A 4 14.30 7.59 -3.98
CA ARG A 4 13.67 8.06 -2.73
C ARG A 4 13.95 9.55 -2.61
N PRO A 5 13.04 10.45 -3.02
CA PRO A 5 13.24 11.88 -2.82
C PRO A 5 13.46 12.15 -1.33
N ALA A 6 14.50 12.91 -1.00
CA ALA A 6 14.89 13.15 0.39
C ALA A 6 13.76 13.80 1.20
N TYR A 7 12.88 14.58 0.54
CA TYR A 7 11.76 15.26 1.18
C TYR A 7 10.64 14.32 1.66
N LEU A 8 10.57 13.07 1.20
CA LEU A 8 9.56 12.11 1.67
C LEU A 8 9.89 11.52 3.05
N ALA A 9 11.17 11.49 3.42
CA ALA A 9 11.58 10.96 4.72
C ALA A 9 10.94 11.73 5.91
N PRO A 10 11.01 13.07 5.98
CA PRO A 10 10.39 13.81 7.09
C PRO A 10 8.87 13.66 7.11
N ILE A 11 8.20 13.65 5.95
CA ILE A 11 6.75 13.41 5.86
C ILE A 11 6.38 12.04 6.43
N PHE A 12 7.12 11.01 6.05
CA PHE A 12 6.89 9.66 6.55
C PHE A 12 7.12 9.57 8.07
N ASP A 13 8.15 10.24 8.59
CA ASP A 13 8.45 10.23 10.03
C ASP A 13 7.35 10.95 10.83
N GLU A 14 6.88 12.10 10.34
CA GLU A 14 5.78 12.88 10.93
C GLU A 14 4.48 12.07 11.02
N HIS A 15 4.11 11.37 9.94
CA HIS A 15 2.88 10.60 9.87
C HIS A 15 3.02 9.12 10.25
N SER A 16 4.19 8.68 10.73
CA SER A 16 4.50 7.26 10.95
C SER A 16 3.47 6.48 11.78
N ARG A 17 2.81 7.14 12.74
CA ARG A 17 1.77 6.54 13.60
C ARG A 17 0.43 6.31 12.88
N GLU A 18 0.17 7.06 11.81
CA GLU A 18 -1.03 6.98 10.98
C GLU A 18 -0.83 6.05 9.78
N LEU A 19 0.40 5.58 9.58
CA LEU A 19 0.79 4.73 8.47
C LEU A 19 0.80 3.26 8.84
N CYS A 20 0.42 2.45 7.87
CA CYS A 20 0.48 1.01 7.94
C CYS A 20 0.97 0.41 6.62
N ILE A 21 1.36 -0.85 6.66
CA ILE A 21 1.79 -1.61 5.49
C ILE A 21 1.13 -2.98 5.47
N SER A 22 0.66 -3.39 4.30
CA SER A 22 0.13 -4.73 4.07
C SER A 22 1.26 -5.76 4.21
N SER A 23 0.98 -6.90 4.85
CA SER A 23 1.90 -8.05 4.88
C SER A 23 2.28 -8.55 3.48
N VAL A 24 1.45 -8.27 2.46
CA VAL A 24 1.77 -8.54 1.04
C VAL A 24 2.95 -7.70 0.57
N THR A 25 2.94 -6.40 0.86
CA THR A 25 4.07 -5.51 0.54
C THR A 25 5.31 -5.87 1.36
N VAL A 26 5.14 -6.30 2.62
CA VAL A 26 6.25 -6.84 3.42
C VAL A 26 6.89 -8.04 2.73
N MET A 27 6.08 -8.98 2.19
CA MET A 27 6.58 -10.11 1.41
C MET A 27 7.36 -9.65 0.18
N GLU A 28 6.86 -8.68 -0.60
CA GLU A 28 7.57 -8.16 -1.77
C GLU A 28 8.92 -7.52 -1.40
N LEU A 29 8.95 -6.77 -0.29
CA LEU A 29 10.17 -6.16 0.22
C LEU A 29 11.18 -7.21 0.67
N GLN A 30 10.75 -8.24 1.39
CA GLN A 30 11.61 -9.36 1.82
C GLN A 30 12.15 -10.12 0.60
N TYR A 31 11.30 -10.40 -0.40
CA TYR A 31 11.75 -11.02 -1.66
C TYR A 31 12.81 -10.17 -2.37
N ALA A 32 12.69 -8.85 -2.36
CA ALA A 32 13.70 -7.95 -2.93
C ALA A 32 15.02 -7.97 -2.13
N VAL A 33 14.97 -8.12 -0.81
CA VAL A 33 16.16 -8.30 0.04
C VAL A 33 16.87 -9.60 -0.32
N GLU A 34 16.15 -10.72 -0.43
CA GLU A 34 16.72 -12.04 -0.75
C GLU A 34 17.42 -12.06 -2.12
N ASN A 35 16.87 -11.33 -3.10
CA ASN A 35 17.47 -11.21 -4.43
C ASN A 35 18.62 -10.20 -4.51
N SER A 36 18.94 -9.50 -3.42
CA SER A 36 19.97 -8.48 -3.42
C SER A 36 21.39 -9.06 -3.27
N GLN A 37 22.36 -8.39 -3.89
CA GLN A 37 23.79 -8.64 -3.63
C GLN A 37 24.23 -8.12 -2.25
N GLN A 38 23.48 -7.18 -1.66
CA GLN A 38 23.76 -6.58 -0.34
C GLN A 38 22.68 -6.99 0.67
N ARG A 39 22.49 -8.31 0.87
CA ARG A 39 21.39 -8.86 1.68
C ARG A 39 21.36 -8.29 3.10
N THR A 40 22.44 -8.43 3.87
CA THR A 40 22.50 -7.97 5.27
C THR A 40 22.17 -6.49 5.38
N THR A 41 22.83 -5.64 4.60
CA THR A 41 22.59 -4.18 4.60
C THR A 41 21.16 -3.82 4.23
N ASN A 42 20.51 -4.56 3.32
CA ASN A 42 19.13 -4.29 2.93
C ASN A 42 18.11 -4.87 3.91
N ALA A 43 18.44 -5.97 4.59
CA ALA A 43 17.65 -6.50 5.70
C ALA A 43 17.60 -5.50 6.86
N ASP A 44 18.75 -4.96 7.29
CA ASP A 44 18.81 -3.97 8.38
C ASP A 44 17.98 -2.71 8.06
N LYS A 45 18.03 -2.27 6.79
CA LYS A 45 17.22 -1.15 6.31
C LYS A 45 15.73 -1.47 6.30
N LEU A 46 15.36 -2.69 5.92
CA LEU A 46 13.98 -3.13 5.91
C LEU A 46 13.43 -3.22 7.34
N ASP A 47 14.18 -3.81 8.26
CA ASP A 47 13.79 -3.92 9.67
C ASP A 47 13.60 -2.53 10.31
N SER A 48 14.54 -1.63 10.08
CA SER A 48 14.44 -0.23 10.53
C SER A 48 13.25 0.52 9.90
N PHE A 49 12.87 0.13 8.68
CA PHE A 49 11.70 0.70 8.01
C PHE A 49 10.39 0.16 8.61
N LEU A 50 10.28 -1.15 8.79
CA LEU A 50 9.09 -1.81 9.31
C LEU A 50 8.84 -1.51 10.78
N ALA A 51 9.89 -1.30 11.59
CA ALA A 51 9.76 -0.95 13.00
C ALA A 51 8.98 0.35 13.27
N ARG A 52 8.82 1.21 12.26
CA ARG A 52 8.09 2.48 12.34
C ARG A 52 6.64 2.39 11.82
N LEU A 53 6.22 1.23 11.30
CA LEU A 53 4.92 1.04 10.67
C LEU A 53 4.10 -0.02 11.40
N LYS A 54 2.77 0.17 11.40
CA LYS A 54 1.87 -0.93 11.73
C LYS A 54 1.79 -1.90 10.55
N ILE A 55 2.20 -3.16 10.75
CA ILE A 55 1.97 -4.22 9.75
C ILE A 55 0.54 -4.74 9.92
N LEU A 56 -0.24 -4.72 8.85
CA LEU A 56 -1.56 -5.35 8.79
C LEU A 56 -1.44 -6.73 8.16
N ASN A 57 -2.02 -7.74 8.80
CA ASN A 57 -2.05 -9.10 8.30
C ASN A 57 -3.14 -9.25 7.25
N TYR A 58 -2.78 -9.76 6.08
CA TYR A 58 -3.76 -10.08 5.04
C TYR A 58 -4.64 -11.25 5.46
N ASP A 59 -5.90 -10.95 5.80
CA ASP A 59 -6.89 -11.89 6.34
C ASP A 59 -7.97 -12.27 5.32
N THR A 60 -9.05 -12.90 5.79
CA THR A 60 -10.16 -13.35 4.95
C THR A 60 -11.00 -12.20 4.40
N ASP A 61 -11.11 -11.08 5.12
CA ASP A 61 -11.87 -9.91 4.66
C ASP A 61 -11.11 -9.20 3.54
N ALA A 62 -9.79 -9.06 3.69
CA ALA A 62 -8.90 -8.60 2.62
C ALA A 62 -9.02 -9.50 1.38
N ALA A 63 -9.01 -10.84 1.57
CA ALA A 63 -9.16 -11.80 0.48
C ALA A 63 -10.50 -11.67 -0.26
N TYR A 64 -11.61 -11.47 0.46
CA TYR A 64 -12.92 -11.23 -0.15
C TYR A 64 -12.92 -9.96 -1.01
N HIS A 65 -12.38 -8.86 -0.48
CA HIS A 65 -12.29 -7.60 -1.22
C HIS A 65 -11.42 -7.73 -2.47
N THR A 66 -10.27 -8.41 -2.37
CA THR A 66 -9.40 -8.69 -3.51
C THR A 66 -10.10 -9.50 -4.60
N ALA A 67 -10.87 -10.53 -4.23
CA ALA A 67 -11.62 -11.34 -5.20
C ALA A 67 -12.65 -10.49 -5.97
N LEU A 68 -13.39 -9.63 -5.27
CA LEU A 68 -14.34 -8.71 -5.89
C LEU A 68 -13.65 -7.74 -6.86
N ILE A 69 -12.52 -7.14 -6.46
CA ILE A 69 -11.73 -6.24 -7.31
C ILE A 69 -11.25 -6.96 -8.56
N ARG A 70 -10.62 -8.13 -8.38
CA ARG A 70 -10.09 -8.94 -9.48
C ARG A 70 -11.19 -9.32 -10.47
N HIS A 71 -12.35 -9.73 -9.98
CA HIS A 71 -13.51 -10.04 -10.82
C HIS A 71 -13.96 -8.82 -11.63
N LYS A 72 -14.10 -7.66 -10.97
CA LYS A 72 -14.59 -6.43 -11.60
C LYS A 72 -13.63 -5.90 -12.67
N LEU A 73 -12.33 -5.82 -12.35
CA LEU A 73 -11.30 -5.37 -13.31
C LEU A 73 -11.18 -6.33 -14.50
N LYS A 74 -11.32 -7.64 -14.26
CA LYS A 74 -11.34 -8.62 -15.35
C LYS A 74 -12.54 -8.41 -16.28
N GLN A 75 -13.73 -8.16 -15.74
CA GLN A 75 -14.91 -7.84 -16.56
C GLN A 75 -14.73 -6.55 -17.38
N GLN A 76 -13.99 -5.57 -16.84
CA GLN A 76 -13.72 -4.29 -17.49
C GLN A 76 -12.56 -4.35 -18.50
N GLY A 77 -11.83 -5.47 -18.59
CA GLY A 77 -10.67 -5.59 -19.47
C GLY A 77 -9.44 -4.80 -19.00
N THR A 78 -9.39 -4.40 -17.72
CA THR A 78 -8.35 -3.53 -17.15
C THR A 78 -7.68 -4.14 -15.92
N PRO A 79 -7.17 -5.38 -15.98
CA PRO A 79 -6.52 -6.01 -14.83
C PRO A 79 -5.28 -5.22 -14.39
N ILE A 80 -5.02 -5.24 -13.09
CA ILE A 80 -3.76 -4.77 -12.48
C ILE A 80 -2.96 -5.98 -11.95
N GLY A 81 -1.72 -5.75 -11.51
CA GLY A 81 -0.85 -6.80 -10.97
C GLY A 81 -1.50 -7.62 -9.84
N PRO A 82 -1.19 -8.92 -9.68
CA PRO A 82 -1.84 -9.75 -8.68
C PRO A 82 -1.57 -9.28 -7.23
N TYR A 83 -0.36 -8.78 -6.93
CA TYR A 83 -0.07 -8.22 -5.61
C TYR A 83 -0.73 -6.86 -5.41
N ASP A 84 -0.83 -6.02 -6.45
CA ASP A 84 -1.59 -4.77 -6.40
C ASP A 84 -3.08 -5.03 -6.14
N GLN A 85 -3.67 -6.08 -6.72
CA GLN A 85 -5.04 -6.52 -6.40
C GLN A 85 -5.19 -6.89 -4.92
N MET A 86 -4.18 -7.55 -4.34
CA MET A 86 -4.18 -7.90 -2.92
C MET A 86 -4.05 -6.66 -2.04
N ILE A 87 -3.12 -5.75 -2.35
CA ILE A 87 -2.93 -4.49 -1.63
C ILE A 87 -4.19 -3.62 -1.72
N ALA A 88 -4.78 -3.49 -2.90
CA ALA A 88 -6.01 -2.74 -3.12
C ALA A 88 -7.19 -3.31 -2.32
N GLY A 89 -7.34 -4.65 -2.31
CA GLY A 89 -8.39 -5.30 -1.53
C GLY A 89 -8.21 -5.12 -0.02
N HIS A 90 -6.97 -5.23 0.45
CA HIS A 90 -6.60 -5.04 1.84
C HIS A 90 -6.83 -3.60 2.31
N ALA A 91 -6.46 -2.60 1.50
CA ALA A 91 -6.77 -1.20 1.81
C ALA A 91 -8.29 -0.95 1.82
N ARG A 92 -9.00 -1.49 0.82
CA ARG A 92 -10.45 -1.28 0.68
C ARG A 92 -11.26 -1.93 1.81
N CYS A 93 -10.88 -3.09 2.34
CA CYS A 93 -11.61 -3.71 3.45
C CYS A 93 -11.49 -2.91 4.74
N HIS A 94 -10.40 -2.18 4.94
CA HIS A 94 -10.17 -1.30 6.09
C HIS A 94 -10.56 0.17 5.85
N GLY A 95 -11.04 0.53 4.66
CA GLY A 95 -11.36 1.92 4.32
C GLY A 95 -10.14 2.84 4.27
N LEU A 96 -8.97 2.31 3.92
CA LEU A 96 -7.69 3.02 3.91
C LEU A 96 -7.37 3.63 2.53
N THR A 97 -6.56 4.69 2.55
CA THR A 97 -5.96 5.29 1.35
C THR A 97 -4.69 4.54 0.96
N VAL A 98 -4.53 4.22 -0.33
CA VAL A 98 -3.28 3.65 -0.87
C VAL A 98 -2.36 4.78 -1.32
N VAL A 99 -1.23 4.93 -0.65
CA VAL A 99 -0.15 5.82 -1.08
C VAL A 99 0.73 5.08 -2.10
N THR A 100 0.75 5.55 -3.35
CA THR A 100 1.47 4.87 -4.45
C THR A 100 1.95 5.84 -5.51
N ASN A 101 3.06 5.50 -6.17
CA ASN A 101 3.50 6.18 -7.39
C ASN A 101 2.93 5.54 -8.67
N ASN A 102 2.19 4.43 -8.56
CA ASN A 102 1.51 3.73 -9.64
C ASN A 102 0.00 4.05 -9.66
N THR A 103 -0.35 5.34 -9.53
CA THR A 103 -1.77 5.75 -9.36
C THR A 103 -2.64 5.29 -10.52
N GLY A 104 -2.14 5.32 -11.76
CA GLY A 104 -2.92 4.93 -12.94
C GLY A 104 -3.41 3.47 -12.96
N GLU A 105 -2.78 2.57 -12.19
CA GLU A 105 -3.32 1.22 -11.98
C GLU A 105 -4.34 1.19 -10.85
N PHE A 106 -4.01 1.77 -9.68
CA PHE A 106 -4.88 1.74 -8.51
C PHE A 106 -6.17 2.57 -8.68
N GLU A 107 -6.16 3.64 -9.46
CA GLU A 107 -7.34 4.45 -9.81
C GLU A 107 -8.40 3.65 -10.59
N ARG A 108 -8.01 2.51 -11.20
CA ARG A 108 -8.96 1.60 -11.87
C ARG A 108 -9.83 0.84 -10.88
N VAL A 109 -9.40 0.74 -9.62
CA VAL A 109 -10.09 -0.02 -8.57
C VAL A 109 -11.29 0.77 -8.05
N PRO A 110 -12.53 0.28 -8.20
CA PRO A 110 -13.71 1.00 -7.72
C PRO A 110 -13.74 1.08 -6.20
N GLY A 111 -13.98 2.29 -5.68
CA GLY A 111 -14.13 2.56 -4.25
C GLY A 111 -12.80 2.57 -3.47
N LEU A 112 -11.66 2.71 -4.16
CA LEU A 112 -10.36 2.85 -3.54
C LEU A 112 -9.92 4.32 -3.58
N ILE A 113 -9.41 4.83 -2.45
CA ILE A 113 -8.81 6.16 -2.37
C ILE A 113 -7.30 6.00 -2.57
N THR A 114 -6.70 6.86 -3.39
CA THR A 114 -5.26 6.79 -3.70
C THR A 114 -4.62 8.16 -3.58
N GLU A 115 -3.39 8.20 -3.08
CA GLU A 115 -2.57 9.41 -3.01
C GLU A 115 -1.19 9.18 -3.65
N ASN A 116 -0.64 10.23 -4.26
CA ASN A 116 0.73 10.23 -4.77
C ASN A 116 1.57 11.31 -4.11
N TRP A 117 2.32 10.89 -3.10
CA TRP A 117 3.18 11.81 -2.34
C TRP A 117 4.37 12.36 -3.13
N LEU A 118 4.65 11.83 -4.32
CA LEU A 118 5.65 12.41 -5.22
C LEU A 118 5.14 13.62 -6.00
N GLN A 119 3.82 13.79 -6.08
CA GLN A 119 3.17 14.86 -6.83
C GLN A 119 2.59 15.92 -5.90
N GLN A 120 2.05 15.51 -4.75
CA GLN A 120 1.45 16.40 -3.75
C GLN A 120 1.76 15.88 -2.34
N PRO A 121 2.10 16.75 -1.36
CA PRO A 121 2.26 16.32 0.02
C PRO A 121 0.94 15.76 0.58
N PRO A 122 0.97 14.93 1.65
CA PRO A 122 -0.25 14.37 2.24
C PRO A 122 -1.23 15.48 2.59
N GLN A 123 -2.50 15.29 2.21
CA GLN A 123 -3.55 16.21 2.61
C GLN A 123 -3.89 15.92 4.07
N SER A 124 -3.55 16.86 4.96
CA SER A 124 -3.83 16.79 6.39
C SER A 124 -5.34 16.90 6.65
N SER A 125 -6.05 15.78 6.48
CA SER A 125 -7.37 15.48 7.02
C SER A 125 -7.66 14.00 6.77
N ILE A 126 -7.07 13.12 7.59
CA ILE A 126 -7.37 11.68 7.54
C ILE A 126 -8.80 11.50 8.07
N ASN A 127 -9.67 11.03 7.18
CA ASN A 127 -11.09 10.82 7.34
C ASN A 127 -11.49 10.27 8.73
N GLU A 128 -12.44 10.93 9.39
CA GLU A 128 -13.36 10.21 10.27
C GLU A 128 -14.00 9.07 9.46
N PRO A 129 -14.16 7.86 10.02
CA PRO A 129 -14.73 6.75 9.27
C PRO A 129 -16.12 7.13 8.77
N THR A 130 -16.29 7.25 7.46
CA THR A 130 -17.59 7.41 6.82
C THR A 130 -18.45 6.21 7.23
N PRO A 131 -19.64 6.40 7.84
CA PRO A 131 -20.47 5.30 8.29
C PRO A 131 -20.80 4.40 7.11
N ALA A 132 -20.62 3.09 7.32
CA ALA A 132 -20.87 2.04 6.35
C ALA A 132 -22.19 2.25 5.60
N TYR A 133 -22.11 2.13 4.27
CA TYR A 133 -23.28 2.05 3.40
C TYR A 133 -24.22 0.95 3.95
N ARG A 134 -25.48 1.32 4.21
CA ARG A 134 -26.59 0.39 4.46
C ARG A 134 -27.09 -0.20 3.16
#